data_AF-A0A0D5ZHQ8-F1
#
_entry.id   AF-A0A0D5ZHQ8-F1
#
_cell.length_a   1.000
_cell.length_b   1.000
_cell.length_c   1.000
_cell.angle_alpha   90.00
_cell.angle_beta   90.00
_cell.angle_gamma   90.00
#
_symmetry.space_group_name_H-M   'P 1'
#
loop_
_entity.id
_entity.type
_entity.pdbx_description
1 polymer ?
#
loop_
_entity_poly.entity_id
_entity_poly.type
_entity_poly.pdbx_seq_one_letter_code
_entity_poly.pdbx_strand_id
1 'polypeptide(L)'
;MVMVKRMAPTDGQIDIISTLAKESLAAKDHVSEYLLKTGKEEIEGLSMKEASQLIDELKRVSAKVLIDRYLTPKQLIFIDQLQDTPQRRDYTNYFLKVRDKRSINSLSSSEASELIAVLKSMRPPSEGEKLDAPMTIDQIEVLNELQNTEERRAVTDRFLNQTLSKDMKELTRQEADELIGLLE
;
A
#
# COMPACT_ATOMS: atom_id res chain seq x y z
N MET A 1 -3.84 -2.10 55.75
CA MET A 1 -3.94 -2.68 54.39
C MET A 1 -4.89 -1.79 53.59
N VAL A 2 -4.37 -0.88 52.76
CA VAL A 2 -5.21 0.11 52.06
C VAL A 2 -5.88 -0.60 50.87
N MET A 3 -7.19 -0.82 50.96
CA MET A 3 -7.99 -1.22 49.81
C MET A 3 -8.00 -0.06 48.81
N VAL A 4 -7.18 -0.16 47.77
CA VAL A 4 -7.25 0.74 46.62
C VAL A 4 -8.59 0.45 45.94
N LYS A 5 -9.59 1.32 46.16
CA LYS A 5 -10.85 1.33 45.40
C LYS A 5 -10.48 1.38 43.92
N ARG A 6 -10.66 0.27 43.21
CA ARG A 6 -10.62 0.28 41.74
C ARG A 6 -11.82 1.09 41.30
N MET A 7 -11.59 2.33 40.88
CA MET A 7 -12.66 3.17 40.33
C MET A 7 -13.11 2.54 39.02
N ALA A 8 -14.42 2.34 38.87
CA ALA A 8 -15.03 1.89 37.63
C ALA A 8 -14.73 2.90 36.49
N PRO A 9 -14.79 2.47 35.22
CA PRO A 9 -14.74 3.37 34.08
C PRO A 9 -15.82 4.43 34.17
N THR A 10 -15.54 5.60 33.62
CA THR A 10 -16.58 6.63 33.45
C THR A 10 -17.46 6.30 32.26
N ASP A 11 -18.71 6.77 32.27
CA ASP A 11 -19.63 6.62 31.13
C ASP A 11 -19.00 7.11 29.82
N GLY A 12 -18.25 8.22 29.88
CA GLY A 12 -17.51 8.73 28.73
C GLY A 12 -16.41 7.79 28.21
N GLN A 13 -15.75 7.01 29.08
CA GLN A 13 -14.79 6.00 28.64
C GLN A 13 -15.49 4.82 27.94
N ILE A 14 -16.63 4.39 28.48
CA ILE A 14 -17.45 3.31 27.89
C ILE A 14 -17.95 3.72 26.50
N ASP A 15 -18.42 4.97 26.36
CA ASP A 15 -18.88 5.52 25.07
C ASP A 15 -17.75 5.59 24.04
N ILE A 16 -16.55 6.04 24.45
CA ILE A 16 -15.39 6.09 23.56
C ILE A 16 -14.99 4.69 23.09
N ILE A 17 -14.90 3.72 24.01
CA ILE A 17 -14.58 2.32 23.67
C ILE A 17 -15.63 1.76 22.70
N SER A 18 -16.91 1.96 23.00
CA SER A 18 -18.02 1.49 22.17
C SER A 18 -18.02 2.12 20.77
N THR A 19 -17.65 3.39 20.68
CA THR A 19 -17.52 4.09 19.40
C THR A 19 -16.36 3.52 18.58
N LEU A 20 -15.17 3.44 19.17
CA LEU A 20 -13.97 2.90 18.51
C LEU A 20 -14.14 1.44 18.09
N ALA A 21 -14.78 0.61 18.91
CA ALA A 21 -15.04 -0.80 18.62
C ALA A 21 -15.96 -1.00 17.40
N LYS A 22 -16.84 -0.03 17.10
CA LYS A 22 -17.74 -0.07 15.93
C LYS A 22 -17.05 0.35 14.62
N GLU A 23 -15.87 0.96 14.67
CA GLU A 23 -15.19 1.47 13.47
C GLU A 23 -14.63 0.36 12.57
N SER A 24 -14.33 -0.82 13.12
CA SER A 24 -13.81 -1.96 12.37
C SER A 24 -13.99 -3.29 13.12
N LEU A 25 -14.00 -4.40 12.38
CA LEU A 25 -14.01 -5.74 12.97
C LEU A 25 -12.77 -5.99 13.84
N ALA A 26 -11.60 -5.54 13.38
CA ALA A 26 -10.35 -5.65 14.14
C ALA A 26 -10.40 -4.91 15.49
N ALA A 27 -11.03 -3.74 15.55
CA ALA A 27 -11.23 -3.03 16.82
C ALA A 27 -12.16 -3.79 17.76
N LYS A 28 -13.23 -4.40 17.23
CA LYS A 28 -14.15 -5.24 18.00
C LYS A 28 -13.49 -6.51 18.55
N ASP A 29 -12.65 -7.16 17.75
CA ASP A 29 -11.89 -8.34 18.16
C ASP A 29 -10.88 -7.97 19.24
N HIS A 30 -10.19 -6.83 19.10
CA HIS A 30 -9.24 -6.33 20.10
C HIS A 30 -9.91 -6.05 21.46
N VAL A 31 -11.13 -5.50 21.47
CA VAL A 31 -11.91 -5.37 22.72
C VAL A 31 -12.15 -6.74 23.36
N SER A 32 -12.57 -7.72 22.56
CA SER A 32 -12.88 -9.07 23.05
C SER A 32 -11.64 -9.75 23.63
N GLU A 33 -10.49 -9.67 22.96
CA GLU A 33 -9.21 -10.19 23.45
C GLU A 33 -8.76 -9.50 24.74
N TYR A 34 -8.92 -8.18 24.83
CA TYR A 34 -8.54 -7.41 26.01
C TYR A 34 -9.40 -7.79 27.23
N LEU A 35 -10.70 -7.96 27.04
CA LEU A 35 -11.63 -8.43 28.09
C LEU A 35 -11.25 -9.83 28.57
N LEU A 36 -10.97 -10.76 27.64
CA LEU A 36 -10.49 -12.11 27.98
C LEU A 36 -9.18 -12.07 28.77
N LYS A 37 -8.21 -11.26 28.34
CA LYS A 37 -6.91 -11.11 29.00
C LYS A 37 -7.01 -10.54 30.41
N THR A 38 -7.99 -9.67 30.64
CA THR A 38 -8.24 -9.04 31.94
C THR A 38 -9.25 -9.81 32.81
N GLY A 39 -9.78 -10.91 32.30
CA GLY A 39 -10.77 -11.75 32.99
C GLY A 39 -12.11 -11.05 33.19
N LYS A 40 -12.51 -10.20 32.24
CA LYS A 40 -13.75 -9.42 32.26
C LYS A 40 -14.71 -9.93 31.20
N GLU A 41 -15.99 -9.91 31.52
CA GLU A 41 -17.06 -10.28 30.58
C GLU A 41 -17.51 -9.07 29.74
N GLU A 42 -17.45 -7.87 30.34
CA GLU A 42 -17.99 -6.64 29.75
C GLU A 42 -17.11 -5.42 30.10
N ILE A 43 -17.24 -4.35 29.30
CA ILE A 43 -16.40 -3.13 29.37
C ILE A 43 -16.63 -2.42 30.72
N GLU A 44 -17.86 -2.46 31.21
CA GLU A 44 -18.33 -1.94 32.50
C GLU A 44 -17.58 -2.59 33.68
N GLY A 45 -17.11 -3.83 33.49
CA GLY A 45 -16.34 -4.58 34.48
C GLY A 45 -14.87 -4.16 34.58
N LEU A 46 -14.38 -3.32 33.66
CA LEU A 46 -13.02 -2.79 33.70
C LEU A 46 -12.82 -1.82 34.88
N SER A 47 -11.58 -1.48 35.18
CA SER A 47 -11.24 -0.31 35.97
C SER A 47 -11.00 0.90 35.06
N MET A 48 -11.09 2.10 35.62
CA MET A 48 -10.79 3.35 34.91
C MET A 48 -9.43 3.34 34.21
N LYS A 49 -8.41 2.71 34.82
CA LYS A 49 -7.07 2.56 34.21
C LYS A 49 -7.09 1.60 33.03
N GLU A 50 -7.74 0.45 33.19
CA GLU A 50 -7.85 -0.55 32.12
C GLU A 50 -8.66 0.00 30.94
N ALA A 51 -9.71 0.79 31.20
CA ALA A 51 -10.49 1.46 30.18
C ALA A 51 -9.68 2.52 29.42
N SER A 52 -8.92 3.38 30.11
CA SER A 52 -8.00 4.32 29.45
C SER A 52 -6.96 3.60 28.57
N GLN A 53 -6.39 2.52 29.09
CA GLN A 53 -5.42 1.73 28.33
C GLN A 53 -6.07 1.11 27.07
N LEU A 54 -7.25 0.53 27.21
CA LEU A 54 -7.99 -0.01 26.07
C LEU A 54 -8.32 1.08 25.04
N ILE A 55 -8.70 2.29 25.46
CA ILE A 55 -8.92 3.42 24.54
C ILE A 55 -7.64 3.75 23.76
N ASP A 56 -6.49 3.83 24.41
CA ASP A 56 -5.23 4.13 23.74
C ASP A 56 -4.81 3.02 22.77
N GLU A 57 -5.04 1.75 23.13
CA GLU A 57 -4.82 0.61 22.25
C GLU A 57 -5.76 0.64 21.05
N LEU A 58 -7.06 0.92 21.26
CA LEU A 58 -8.05 1.03 20.18
C LEU A 58 -7.77 2.19 19.24
N LYS A 59 -7.32 3.35 19.74
CA LYS A 59 -6.88 4.47 18.89
C LYS A 59 -5.70 4.09 18.00
N ARG A 60 -4.80 3.22 18.48
CA ARG A 60 -3.69 2.70 17.66
C ARG A 60 -4.17 1.68 16.64
N VAL A 61 -5.14 0.84 16.99
CA VAL A 61 -5.77 -0.10 16.08
C VAL A 61 -6.54 0.64 14.99
N SER A 62 -7.33 1.66 15.32
CA SER A 62 -8.06 2.46 14.33
C SER A 62 -7.12 3.28 13.44
N ALA A 63 -6.04 3.85 13.98
CA ALA A 63 -4.99 4.47 13.17
C ALA A 63 -4.31 3.45 12.23
N LYS A 64 -4.02 2.24 12.71
CA LYS A 64 -3.49 1.15 11.86
C LYS A 64 -4.49 0.71 10.81
N VAL A 65 -5.80 0.65 11.09
CA VAL A 65 -6.83 0.31 10.11
C VAL A 65 -6.96 1.42 9.07
N LEU A 66 -6.82 2.68 9.45
CA LEU A 66 -6.77 3.80 8.50
C LEU A 66 -5.51 3.76 7.63
N ILE A 67 -4.35 3.40 8.20
CA ILE A 67 -3.11 3.21 7.43
C ILE A 67 -3.22 1.96 6.53
N ASP A 68 -3.82 0.88 7.01
CA ASP A 68 -3.97 -0.35 6.23
C ASP A 68 -4.97 -0.19 5.07
N ARG A 69 -5.87 0.79 5.15
CA ARG A 69 -6.80 1.12 4.05
C ARG A 69 -6.11 1.68 2.81
N TYR A 70 -4.90 2.24 2.92
CA TYR A 70 -4.25 2.90 1.80
C TYR A 70 -2.94 2.21 1.42
N LEU A 71 -2.80 1.90 0.14
CA LEU A 71 -1.54 1.55 -0.49
C LEU A 71 -0.49 2.64 -0.22
N THR A 72 0.68 2.26 0.29
CA THR A 72 1.79 3.21 0.44
C THR A 72 2.45 3.51 -0.91
N PRO A 73 3.01 4.73 -1.14
CA PRO A 73 3.73 5.04 -2.37
C PRO A 73 4.87 4.06 -2.68
N LYS A 74 5.57 3.60 -1.63
CA LYS A 74 6.63 2.60 -1.77
C LYS A 74 6.11 1.26 -2.28
N GLN A 75 4.95 0.80 -1.81
CA GLN A 75 4.34 -0.44 -2.31
C GLN A 75 3.88 -0.27 -3.77
N LEU A 76 3.33 0.88 -4.14
CA LEU A 76 2.94 1.17 -5.52
C LEU A 76 4.13 1.02 -6.48
N ILE A 77 5.23 1.71 -6.18
CA ILE A 77 6.47 1.65 -6.96
C ILE A 77 6.99 0.21 -7.02
N PHE A 78 6.95 -0.50 -5.90
CA PHE A 78 7.47 -1.86 -5.86
C PHE A 78 6.63 -2.85 -6.68
N ILE A 79 5.30 -2.72 -6.66
CA ILE A 79 4.42 -3.54 -7.52
C ILE A 79 4.64 -3.19 -8.99
N ASP A 80 4.79 -1.91 -9.32
CA ASP A 80 5.11 -1.46 -10.68
C ASP A 80 6.42 -2.08 -11.18
N GLN A 81 7.49 -2.01 -10.38
CA GLN A 81 8.79 -2.61 -10.72
C GLN A 81 8.71 -4.13 -10.91
N LEU A 82 7.96 -4.84 -10.07
CA LEU A 82 7.82 -6.30 -10.15
C LEU A 82 6.99 -6.78 -11.35
N GLN A 83 6.29 -5.89 -12.05
CA GLN A 83 5.52 -6.22 -13.25
C GLN A 83 6.38 -6.24 -14.53
N ASP A 84 7.62 -6.71 -14.39
CA ASP A 84 8.66 -6.76 -15.43
C ASP A 84 8.45 -7.85 -16.48
N THR A 85 7.52 -8.77 -16.30
CA THR A 85 7.19 -9.82 -17.28
C THR A 85 5.69 -9.86 -17.59
N PRO A 86 5.28 -10.36 -18.77
CA PRO A 86 3.86 -10.58 -19.09
C PRO A 86 3.16 -11.44 -18.03
N GLN A 87 3.82 -12.52 -17.57
CA GLN A 87 3.25 -13.44 -16.59
C GLN A 87 2.95 -12.75 -15.24
N ARG A 88 3.86 -11.89 -14.77
CA ARG A 88 3.65 -11.12 -13.53
C ARG A 88 2.57 -10.05 -13.68
N ARG A 89 2.47 -9.41 -14.85
CA ARG A 89 1.37 -8.48 -15.17
C ARG A 89 0.01 -9.18 -15.21
N ASP A 90 -0.05 -10.32 -15.87
CA ASP A 90 -1.27 -11.14 -15.96
C ASP A 90 -1.72 -11.60 -14.57
N TYR A 91 -0.78 -11.99 -13.71
CA TYR A 91 -1.09 -12.32 -12.33
C TYR A 91 -1.63 -11.11 -11.55
N THR A 92 -1.03 -9.93 -11.69
CA THR A 92 -1.55 -8.70 -11.06
C THR A 92 -2.97 -8.40 -11.51
N ASN A 93 -3.25 -8.48 -12.81
CA ASN A 93 -4.60 -8.28 -13.36
C ASN A 93 -5.60 -9.31 -12.81
N TYR A 94 -5.18 -10.57 -12.73
CA TYR A 94 -5.97 -11.63 -12.10
C TYR A 94 -6.25 -11.34 -10.62
N PHE A 95 -5.22 -10.96 -9.86
CA PHE A 95 -5.33 -10.64 -8.44
C PHE A 95 -6.32 -9.49 -8.19
N LEU A 96 -6.22 -8.41 -8.99
CA LEU A 96 -7.15 -7.28 -8.94
C LEU A 96 -8.59 -7.71 -9.23
N LYS A 97 -8.78 -8.53 -10.27
CA LYS A 97 -10.12 -9.04 -10.64
C LYS A 97 -10.75 -9.91 -9.55
N VAL A 98 -9.98 -10.82 -8.95
CA VAL A 98 -10.46 -11.70 -7.87
C VAL A 98 -10.86 -10.90 -6.62
N ARG A 99 -10.20 -9.76 -6.38
CA ARG A 99 -10.45 -8.89 -5.22
C ARG A 99 -11.43 -7.73 -5.54
N ASP A 100 -12.06 -7.74 -6.71
CA ASP A 100 -12.97 -6.68 -7.21
C ASP A 100 -12.35 -5.27 -7.17
N LYS A 101 -11.10 -5.16 -7.63
CA LYS A 101 -10.34 -3.91 -7.67
C LYS A 101 -10.18 -3.43 -9.10
N ARG A 102 -10.35 -2.11 -9.30
CA ARG A 102 -10.19 -1.48 -10.62
C ARG A 102 -8.73 -1.23 -10.99
N SER A 103 -7.87 -1.04 -10.00
CA SER A 103 -6.45 -0.71 -10.20
C SER A 103 -5.63 -1.03 -8.96
N ILE A 104 -4.30 -1.06 -9.12
CA ILE A 104 -3.32 -1.25 -8.03
C ILE A 104 -3.51 -0.19 -6.94
N ASN A 105 -3.84 1.05 -7.32
CA ASN A 105 -4.15 2.14 -6.38
C ASN A 105 -5.37 1.88 -5.48
N SER A 106 -6.20 0.89 -5.82
CA SER A 106 -7.38 0.51 -5.04
C SER A 106 -7.09 -0.59 -4.01
N LEU A 107 -5.84 -1.09 -3.94
CA LEU A 107 -5.42 -2.10 -2.98
C LEU A 107 -5.25 -1.50 -1.59
N SER A 108 -5.61 -2.28 -0.57
CA SER A 108 -5.17 -2.02 0.81
C SER A 108 -3.67 -2.28 0.94
N SER A 109 -3.04 -1.78 2.01
CA SER A 109 -1.62 -2.06 2.31
C SER A 109 -1.38 -3.56 2.51
N SER A 110 -2.32 -4.27 3.14
CA SER A 110 -2.29 -5.73 3.31
C SER A 110 -2.38 -6.47 1.97
N GLU A 111 -3.34 -6.12 1.11
CA GLU A 111 -3.50 -6.73 -0.23
C GLU A 111 -2.27 -6.46 -1.12
N ALA A 112 -1.72 -5.25 -1.06
CA ALA A 112 -0.51 -4.89 -1.77
C ALA A 112 0.69 -5.72 -1.32
N SER A 113 0.83 -5.94 -0.01
CA SER A 113 1.91 -6.77 0.55
C SER A 113 1.77 -8.24 0.14
N GLU A 114 0.55 -8.76 0.09
CA GLU A 114 0.25 -10.10 -0.43
C GLU A 114 0.64 -10.23 -1.91
N LEU A 115 0.23 -9.26 -2.73
CA LEU A 115 0.59 -9.23 -4.15
C LEU A 115 2.11 -9.18 -4.34
N ILE A 116 2.81 -8.31 -3.61
CA ILE A 116 4.27 -8.19 -3.65
C ILE A 116 4.95 -9.52 -3.31
N ALA A 117 4.47 -10.22 -2.27
CA ALA A 117 5.05 -11.49 -1.83
C ALA A 117 4.92 -12.56 -2.92
N VAL A 118 3.78 -12.63 -3.62
CA VAL A 118 3.58 -13.58 -4.72
C VAL A 118 4.41 -13.20 -5.94
N LEU A 119 4.42 -11.92 -6.35
CA LEU A 119 5.23 -11.47 -7.48
C LEU A 119 6.73 -11.74 -7.27
N LYS A 120 7.22 -11.64 -6.03
CA LYS A 120 8.59 -12.01 -5.65
C LYS A 120 8.89 -13.51 -5.74
N SER A 121 7.90 -14.37 -5.49
CA SER A 121 8.07 -15.82 -5.56
C SER A 121 7.94 -16.37 -6.98
N MET A 122 7.34 -15.60 -7.89
CA MET A 122 7.32 -15.90 -9.33
C MET A 122 8.73 -15.84 -9.93
N ARG A 123 8.95 -16.69 -10.95
CA ARG A 123 10.22 -16.76 -11.69
C ARG A 123 10.73 -15.36 -12.06
N PRO A 124 12.01 -15.04 -11.81
CA PRO A 124 12.60 -13.79 -12.25
C PRO A 124 12.63 -13.70 -13.79
N PRO A 125 12.56 -12.49 -14.37
CA PRO A 125 12.67 -12.31 -15.80
C PRO A 125 14.00 -12.85 -16.32
N SER A 126 13.96 -13.47 -17.50
CA SER A 126 15.17 -13.60 -18.31
C SER A 126 15.54 -12.25 -18.96
N GLU A 127 16.80 -12.10 -19.37
CA GLU A 127 17.35 -10.83 -19.86
C GLU A 127 16.49 -10.21 -20.98
N GLY A 128 16.00 -11.02 -21.92
CA GLY A 128 15.12 -10.56 -23.01
C GLY A 128 13.70 -10.20 -22.57
N GLU A 129 13.11 -10.88 -21.59
CA GLU A 129 11.72 -10.62 -21.15
C GLU A 129 11.57 -9.26 -20.47
N LYS A 130 12.64 -8.76 -19.85
CA LYS A 130 12.64 -7.44 -19.20
C LYS A 130 12.67 -6.30 -20.21
N LEU A 131 13.24 -6.52 -21.40
CA LEU A 131 13.38 -5.49 -22.44
C LEU A 131 12.02 -5.10 -23.04
N ASP A 132 11.02 -5.98 -22.95
CA ASP A 132 9.65 -5.74 -23.42
C ASP A 132 8.71 -5.19 -22.32
N ALA A 133 9.24 -4.94 -21.12
CA ALA A 133 8.43 -4.38 -20.04
C ALA A 133 8.08 -2.91 -20.33
N PRO A 134 6.85 -2.46 -20.05
CA PRO A 134 6.50 -1.04 -20.15
C PRO A 134 7.25 -0.23 -19.10
N MET A 135 7.48 1.06 -19.39
CA MET A 135 8.13 2.00 -18.46
C MET A 135 7.56 1.94 -17.05
N THR A 136 8.44 2.14 -16.07
CA THR A 136 8.02 2.34 -14.67
C THR A 136 7.47 3.75 -14.45
N ILE A 137 6.76 3.92 -13.33
CA ILE A 137 6.31 5.25 -12.87
C ILE A 137 7.51 6.20 -12.74
N ASP A 138 8.60 5.75 -12.11
CA ASP A 138 9.81 6.55 -11.90
C ASP A 138 10.43 7.00 -13.24
N GLN A 139 10.50 6.12 -14.23
CA GLN A 139 11.04 6.46 -15.56
C GLN A 139 10.19 7.51 -16.27
N ILE A 140 8.86 7.40 -16.16
CA ILE A 140 7.93 8.39 -16.72
C ILE A 140 8.14 9.76 -16.06
N GLU A 141 8.27 9.80 -14.73
CA GLU A 141 8.50 11.03 -13.99
C GLU A 141 9.82 11.70 -14.41
N VAL A 142 10.92 10.92 -14.43
CA VAL A 142 12.24 11.42 -14.84
C VAL A 142 12.23 11.95 -16.28
N LEU A 143 11.63 11.22 -17.22
CA LEU A 143 11.54 11.67 -18.61
C LEU A 143 10.72 12.97 -18.76
N ASN A 144 9.66 13.14 -17.96
CA ASN A 144 8.89 14.38 -17.97
C ASN A 144 9.71 15.56 -17.42
N GLU A 145 10.53 15.34 -16.38
CA GLU A 145 11.40 16.36 -15.80
C GLU A 145 12.55 16.76 -16.72
N LEU A 146 13.17 15.79 -17.40
CA LEU A 146 14.29 16.03 -18.30
C LEU A 146 13.89 16.80 -19.56
N GLN A 147 12.63 16.71 -20.01
CA GLN A 147 12.14 17.43 -21.21
C GLN A 147 11.79 18.91 -20.97
N ASN A 148 12.47 19.56 -20.04
CA ASN A 148 12.24 20.95 -19.65
C ASN A 148 12.83 21.99 -20.62
N THR A 149 13.65 21.59 -21.60
CA THR A 149 14.21 22.48 -22.63
C THR A 149 13.81 22.05 -24.05
N GLU A 150 13.81 23.00 -24.99
CA GLU A 150 13.54 22.69 -26.40
C GLU A 150 14.58 21.75 -27.01
N GLU A 151 15.85 21.88 -26.62
CA GLU A 151 16.92 20.99 -27.07
C GLU A 151 16.67 19.54 -26.66
N ARG A 152 16.32 19.31 -25.38
CA ARG A 152 16.02 17.97 -24.85
C ARG A 152 14.75 17.37 -25.45
N ARG A 153 13.75 18.20 -25.76
CA ARG A 153 12.58 17.75 -26.53
C ARG A 153 12.96 17.33 -27.95
N ALA A 154 13.81 18.09 -28.63
CA ALA A 154 14.28 17.73 -29.97
C ALA A 154 15.18 16.47 -29.99
N VAL A 155 15.86 16.15 -28.90
CA VAL A 155 16.55 14.85 -28.72
C VAL A 155 15.53 13.73 -28.55
N THR A 156 14.52 13.93 -27.70
CA THR A 156 13.42 12.97 -27.48
C THR A 156 12.68 12.66 -28.78
N ASP A 157 12.28 13.68 -29.55
CA ASP A 157 11.61 13.51 -30.84
C ASP A 157 12.47 12.73 -31.84
N ARG A 158 13.78 12.99 -31.85
CA ARG A 158 14.71 12.23 -32.70
C ARG A 158 14.80 10.77 -32.28
N PHE A 159 14.88 10.50 -30.98
CA PHE A 159 14.91 9.13 -30.45
C PHE A 159 13.61 8.38 -30.81
N LEU A 160 12.44 8.97 -30.54
CA LEU A 160 11.13 8.36 -30.85
C LEU A 160 10.96 8.06 -32.35
N ASN A 161 11.44 8.95 -33.22
CA ASN A 161 11.41 8.73 -34.67
C ASN A 161 12.34 7.60 -35.14
N GLN A 162 13.44 7.35 -34.43
CA GLN A 162 14.34 6.23 -34.73
C GLN A 162 13.77 4.90 -34.24
N THR A 163 13.03 4.93 -33.13
CA THR A 163 12.46 3.75 -32.47
C THR A 163 11.03 3.47 -32.96
N LEU A 164 10.86 3.19 -34.26
CA LEU A 164 9.60 2.78 -34.89
C LEU A 164 8.42 3.77 -34.82
N SER A 165 8.68 5.07 -34.61
CA SER A 165 7.63 6.09 -34.48
C SER A 165 6.64 5.81 -33.33
N LYS A 166 7.17 5.24 -32.25
CA LYS A 166 6.41 5.01 -31.02
C LYS A 166 6.07 6.33 -30.33
N ASP A 167 4.89 6.38 -29.72
CA ASP A 167 4.61 7.40 -28.72
C ASP A 167 5.50 7.18 -27.50
N MET A 168 5.83 8.25 -26.77
CA MET A 168 6.65 8.14 -25.54
C MET A 168 6.07 7.11 -24.54
N LYS A 169 4.74 6.93 -24.51
CA LYS A 169 4.05 5.97 -23.63
C LYS A 169 4.25 4.50 -24.04
N GLU A 170 4.73 4.25 -25.25
CA GLU A 170 4.94 2.93 -25.83
C GLU A 170 6.40 2.46 -25.70
N LEU A 171 7.26 3.30 -25.12
CA LEU A 171 8.62 2.92 -24.80
C LEU A 171 8.65 1.77 -23.79
N THR A 172 9.57 0.85 -24.01
CA THR A 172 9.91 -0.15 -23.00
C THR A 172 10.80 0.44 -21.92
N ARG A 173 10.98 -0.28 -20.81
CA ARG A 173 11.90 0.14 -19.73
C ARG A 173 13.31 0.36 -20.24
N GLN A 174 13.79 -0.51 -21.13
CA GLN A 174 15.14 -0.36 -21.67
C GLN A 174 15.23 0.85 -22.60
N GLU A 175 14.27 1.03 -23.50
CA GLU A 175 14.24 2.20 -24.40
C GLU A 175 14.15 3.51 -23.60
N ALA A 176 13.42 3.50 -22.49
CA ALA A 176 13.33 4.64 -21.58
C ALA A 176 14.65 4.91 -20.84
N ASP A 177 15.34 3.88 -20.34
CA ASP A 177 16.67 4.04 -19.73
C ASP A 177 17.69 4.60 -20.73
N GLU A 178 17.66 4.13 -21.98
CA GLU A 178 18.49 4.64 -23.06
C GLU A 178 18.22 6.11 -23.35
N LEU A 179 16.93 6.50 -23.42
CA LEU A 179 16.55 7.90 -23.61
C LEU A 179 16.95 8.78 -22.43
N ILE A 180 16.76 8.32 -21.19
CA ILE A 180 17.20 9.06 -19.98
C ILE A 180 18.70 9.34 -20.07
N GLY A 181 19.52 8.33 -20.40
CA GLY A 181 20.97 8.50 -20.56
C GLY A 181 21.40 9.45 -21.67
N LEU A 182 20.54 9.72 -22.67
CA LEU A 182 20.79 10.74 -23.71
C LEU A 182 20.41 12.16 -23.29
N LEU A 183 19.57 12.31 -22.26
CA LEU A 183 19.04 13.58 -21.79
C LEU A 183 19.79 14.14 -20.56
N GLU A 184 20.46 13.27 -19.81
CA GLU A 184 21.39 13.62 -18.72
C GLU A 184 22.69 14.25 -19.25
#